data_AF-A0A8C0ZR90-F1
#
_entry.id   AF-A0A8C0ZR90-F1
#
_cell.length_a   1.000
_cell.length_b   1.000
_cell.length_c   1.000
_cell.angle_alpha   90.00
_cell.angle_beta   90.00
_cell.angle_gamma   90.00
#
_symmetry.space_group_name_H-M   'P 1'
#
loop_
_entity.id
_entity.type
_entity.pdbx_description
1 polymer ?
#
loop_
_entity_poly.entity_id
_entity_poly.type
_entity_poly.pdbx_seq_one_letter_code
_entity_poly.pdbx_strand_id
1 'polypeptide(L)'
;MSSGLTDLLKTGFSMFMKVSRPHPSDHPLLILFVVGGITVSEAKMVKDLVASLKPGAQVIVLSTRLLRPLNIPELLFATDRLHPDLGF
;
A
#
# COMPACT_ATOMS: atom_id res chain seq x y z
N MET A 1 38.88 18.32 31.53
CA MET A 1 37.77 18.51 30.57
C MET A 1 38.27 18.20 29.15
N SER A 2 38.43 16.93 28.77
CA SER A 2 38.74 16.56 27.37
C SER A 2 37.54 15.83 26.76
N SER A 3 36.63 16.61 26.17
CA SER A 3 35.35 16.15 25.60
C SER A 3 35.38 15.99 24.08
N GLY A 4 36.56 15.89 23.45
CA GLY A 4 36.68 15.92 21.99
C GLY A 4 36.71 14.56 21.30
N LEU A 5 37.55 13.63 21.78
CA LEU A 5 37.78 12.34 21.11
C LEU A 5 36.63 11.35 21.32
N THR A 6 36.02 11.35 22.50
CA THR A 6 34.89 10.49 22.87
C THR A 6 33.60 10.89 22.15
N ASP A 7 33.40 12.19 21.90
CA ASP A 7 32.26 12.65 21.11
C ASP A 7 32.43 12.35 19.62
N LEU A 8 33.65 12.39 19.06
CA LEU A 8 33.90 11.96 17.68
C LEU A 8 33.68 10.45 17.50
N LEU A 9 34.06 9.61 18.48
CA LEU A 9 33.74 8.18 18.46
C LEU A 9 32.23 7.95 18.62
N LYS A 10 31.55 8.62 19.57
CA LYS A 10 30.09 8.51 19.70
C LYS A 10 29.36 8.97 18.43
N THR A 11 29.85 10.01 17.74
CA THR A 11 29.26 10.52 16.49
C THR A 11 29.55 9.58 15.32
N GLY A 12 30.76 9.01 15.23
CA GLY A 12 31.14 8.03 14.20
C GLY A 12 30.40 6.69 14.32
N PHE A 13 30.24 6.17 15.55
CA PHE A 13 29.41 4.99 15.82
C PHE A 13 27.91 5.28 15.71
N SER A 14 27.45 6.50 16.00
CA SER A 14 26.06 6.94 15.80
C SER A 14 25.65 6.99 14.32
N MET A 15 26.58 7.32 13.41
CA MET A 15 26.33 7.26 11.96
C MET A 15 26.21 5.83 11.43
N PHE A 16 26.89 4.86 12.04
CA PHE A 16 26.71 3.42 11.79
C PHE A 16 25.44 2.85 12.45
N MET A 17 24.98 3.47 13.53
CA MET A 17 23.71 3.17 14.22
C MET A 17 22.50 3.90 13.62
N LYS A 18 22.64 4.56 12.46
CA LYS A 18 21.47 4.95 11.65
C LYS A 18 20.97 3.73 10.89
N VAL A 19 20.60 2.73 11.69
CA VAL A 19 20.01 1.45 11.34
C VAL A 19 18.82 1.73 10.43
N SER A 20 18.76 0.99 9.32
CA SER A 20 17.74 1.01 8.26
C SER A 20 16.48 1.82 8.60
N ARG A 21 16.21 2.88 7.82
CA ARG A 21 14.89 3.53 7.86
C ARG A 21 13.83 2.44 7.72
N PRO A 22 12.81 2.40 8.60
CA PRO A 22 11.79 1.36 8.53
C PRO A 22 11.24 1.32 7.11
N HIS A 23 11.34 0.15 6.50
CA HIS A 23 10.85 -0.05 5.15
C HIS A 23 9.34 0.19 5.18
N PRO A 24 8.70 0.79 4.17
CA PRO A 24 7.25 1.01 4.17
C PRO A 24 6.45 -0.27 4.46
N SER A 25 6.99 -1.44 4.10
CA SER A 25 6.38 -2.74 4.43
C SER A 25 6.51 -3.16 5.90
N ASP A 26 7.36 -2.52 6.69
CA ASP A 26 7.49 -2.77 8.13
C ASP A 26 6.31 -2.17 8.92
N HIS A 27 5.55 -1.26 8.30
CA HIS A 27 4.35 -0.70 8.91
C HIS A 27 3.22 -1.76 8.95
N PRO A 28 2.51 -1.91 10.08
CA PRO A 28 1.44 -2.90 10.21
C PRO A 28 0.16 -2.53 9.45
N LEU A 29 0.13 -1.42 8.73
CA LEU A 29 -1.02 -0.96 7.93
C LEU A 29 -0.59 -0.76 6.48
N LEU A 30 -1.28 -1.42 5.55
CA LEU A 30 -1.17 -1.22 4.11
C LEU A 30 -2.48 -0.67 3.56
N ILE A 31 -2.41 0.41 2.79
CA ILE A 31 -3.56 0.96 2.06
C ILE A 31 -3.35 0.66 0.58
N LEU A 32 -4.27 -0.11 -0.01
CA LEU A 32 -4.26 -0.48 -1.41
C LEU A 32 -5.45 0.18 -2.13
N PHE A 33 -5.18 1.11 -3.04
CA PHE A 33 -6.21 1.73 -3.87
C PHE A 33 -6.18 1.19 -5.30
N VAL A 34 -7.26 0.56 -5.74
CA VAL A 34 -7.39 -0.04 -7.08
C VAL A 34 -8.16 0.89 -8.01
N VAL A 35 -7.45 1.39 -9.03
CA VAL A 35 -8.01 2.23 -10.10
C VAL A 35 -8.65 1.32 -11.16
N GLY A 36 -9.84 1.68 -11.65
CA GLY A 36 -10.62 0.87 -12.60
C GLY A 36 -11.62 -0.08 -11.94
N GLY A 37 -11.48 -0.30 -10.63
CA GLY A 37 -12.41 -1.05 -9.81
C GLY A 37 -11.83 -2.38 -9.34
N ILE A 38 -12.50 -3.01 -8.36
CA ILE A 38 -12.07 -4.29 -7.79
C ILE A 38 -13.23 -5.29 -7.76
N THR A 39 -12.93 -6.56 -8.00
CA THR A 39 -13.89 -7.66 -7.83
C THR A 39 -13.90 -8.20 -6.40
N VAL A 40 -15.00 -8.83 -5.99
CA VAL A 40 -15.11 -9.48 -4.68
C VAL A 40 -14.09 -10.62 -4.53
N SER A 41 -13.77 -11.32 -5.63
CA SER A 41 -12.79 -12.40 -5.64
C SER A 41 -11.38 -11.90 -5.34
N GLU A 42 -10.97 -10.75 -5.90
CA GLU A 42 -9.67 -10.13 -5.61
C GLU A 42 -9.61 -9.64 -4.16
N ALA A 43 -10.67 -9.01 -3.65
CA ALA A 43 -10.74 -8.58 -2.26
C ALA A 43 -10.65 -9.77 -1.28
N LYS A 44 -11.31 -10.89 -1.61
CA LYS A 44 -11.20 -12.13 -0.85
C LYS A 44 -9.77 -12.69 -0.90
N MET A 45 -9.15 -12.70 -2.07
CA MET A 45 -7.77 -13.16 -2.23
C MET A 45 -6.80 -12.36 -1.35
N VAL A 46 -6.93 -11.03 -1.31
CA VAL A 46 -6.13 -10.18 -0.41
C VAL A 46 -6.34 -10.57 1.04
N LYS A 47 -7.60 -10.74 1.48
CA LYS A 47 -7.92 -11.16 2.85
C LYS A 47 -7.25 -12.50 3.21
N ASP A 48 -7.36 -13.48 2.32
CA ASP A 48 -6.81 -14.83 2.53
C ASP A 48 -5.27 -14.80 2.56
N LEU A 49 -4.64 -14.00 1.68
CA LEU A 49 -3.18 -13.80 1.67
C LEU A 49 -2.68 -13.16 2.96
N VAL A 50 -3.34 -12.10 3.44
CA VAL A 50 -2.95 -11.39 4.66
C VAL A 50 -2.99 -12.32 5.87
N ALA A 51 -4.06 -13.13 5.98
CA ALA A 51 -4.17 -14.13 7.02
C ALA A 51 -3.02 -15.16 6.97
N SER A 52 -2.60 -15.58 5.77
CA SER A 52 -1.55 -16.60 5.61
C SER A 52 -0.11 -16.07 5.77
N LEU A 53 0.20 -14.88 5.25
CA LEU A 53 1.58 -14.39 5.13
C LEU A 53 1.94 -13.37 6.21
N LYS A 54 0.97 -12.59 6.69
CA LYS A 54 1.24 -11.49 7.61
C LYS A 54 0.03 -11.23 8.52
N PRO A 55 -0.30 -12.15 9.45
CA PRO A 55 -1.51 -12.08 10.28
C PRO A 55 -1.56 -10.86 11.22
N GLY A 56 -0.43 -10.18 11.46
CA GLY A 56 -0.36 -8.94 12.22
C GLY A 56 -0.51 -7.65 11.40
N ALA A 57 -0.69 -7.76 10.07
CA ALA A 57 -0.88 -6.61 9.21
C ALA A 57 -2.37 -6.35 8.92
N GLN A 58 -2.77 -5.10 9.00
CA GLN A 58 -4.04 -4.58 8.55
C GLN A 58 -3.93 -4.12 7.10
N VAL A 59 -4.84 -4.57 6.24
CA VAL A 59 -4.92 -4.10 4.85
C VAL A 59 -6.27 -3.45 4.60
N ILE A 60 -6.25 -2.18 4.17
CA ILE A 60 -7.43 -1.43 3.75
C ILE A 60 -7.44 -1.41 2.23
N VAL A 61 -8.47 -2.01 1.63
CA VAL A 61 -8.65 -2.03 0.18
C VAL A 61 -9.70 -1.00 -0.21
N LEU A 62 -9.30 -0.07 -1.06
CA LEU A 62 -10.13 0.98 -1.63
C LEU A 62 -10.18 0.80 -3.15
N SER A 63 -11.25 1.27 -3.78
CA SER A 63 -11.35 1.21 -5.23
C SER A 63 -12.25 2.32 -5.76
N THR A 64 -12.12 2.58 -7.06
CA THR A 64 -13.04 3.51 -7.76
C THR A 64 -14.47 2.99 -7.82
N ARG A 65 -14.67 1.68 -8.04
CA ARG A 65 -15.98 1.01 -8.16
C ARG A 65 -15.85 -0.46 -7.76
N LEU A 66 -16.89 -1.05 -7.16
CA LEU A 66 -16.97 -2.50 -6.96
C LEU A 66 -17.49 -3.17 -8.24
N LEU A 67 -16.73 -4.10 -8.81
CA LEU A 67 -17.01 -4.71 -10.12
C LEU A 67 -17.79 -6.02 -9.98
N ARG A 68 -18.85 -6.14 -10.78
CA ARG A 68 -19.47 -7.44 -11.11
C ARG A 68 -18.86 -7.96 -12.42
N PRO A 69 -18.93 -9.28 -12.69
CA PRO A 69 -18.35 -9.85 -13.91
C PRO A 69 -18.81 -9.16 -15.21
N LEU A 70 -20.08 -8.74 -15.26
CA LEU A 70 -20.66 -8.03 -16.42
C LEU A 70 -20.11 -6.61 -16.60
N ASN A 71 -19.64 -5.97 -15.53
CA ASN A 71 -19.11 -4.61 -15.64
C ASN A 71 -17.76 -4.55 -16.34
N ILE A 72 -17.00 -5.65 -16.37
CA ILE A 72 -15.68 -5.69 -17.05
C ILE A 72 -15.82 -5.49 -18.56
N PRO A 73 -16.61 -6.29 -19.31
CA PRO A 73 -16.79 -6.07 -20.74
C PRO A 73 -17.48 -4.73 -21.04
N GLU A 74 -18.40 -4.26 -20.19
CA GLU A 74 -19.00 -2.93 -20.33
C GLU A 74 -17.93 -1.81 -20.23
N LEU A 75 -17.03 -1.90 -19.24
CA LEU A 75 -15.92 -0.94 -19.05
C LEU A 75 -14.89 -0.95 -20.18
N LEU A 76 -14.71 -2.11 -20.82
CA LEU A 76 -13.75 -2.29 -21.91
C LEU A 76 -14.32 -1.90 -23.27
N PHE A 77 -15.60 -2.19 -23.54
CA PHE A 77 -16.15 -2.12 -24.88
C PHE A 77 -17.35 -1.17 -25.04
N ALA A 78 -18.08 -0.88 -23.96
CA ALA A 78 -19.33 -0.11 -24.04
C ALA A 78 -19.25 1.28 -23.39
N THR A 79 -18.19 1.57 -22.64
CA THR A 79 -18.02 2.84 -21.95
C THR A 79 -17.42 3.88 -22.90
N ASP A 80 -18.18 4.91 -23.22
CA ASP A 80 -17.65 6.10 -23.88
C ASP A 80 -16.72 6.86 -22.93
N ARG A 81 -15.43 6.93 -23.26
CA ARG A 81 -14.40 7.62 -22.46
C ARG A 81 -14.13 9.05 -22.93
N LEU A 82 -14.81 9.50 -23.99
CA LEU A 82 -14.68 10.88 -24.46
C LEU A 82 -15.34 11.86 -23.49
N HIS A 83 -16.28 11.39 -22.67
CA HIS A 83 -16.99 12.18 -21.67
C HIS A 83 -16.78 11.54 -20.29
N PRO A 84 -16.19 12.26 -19.32
CA PRO A 84 -16.08 11.73 -17.97
C PRO A 84 -17.47 11.64 -17.33
N ASP A 85 -17.75 10.50 -16.67
CA ASP A 85 -18.92 10.30 -15.80
C ASP A 85 -18.82 11.26 -14.59
N LEU A 86 -19.18 12.53 -14.78
CA LEU A 86 -19.16 13.56 -13.74
C LEU A 86 -20.51 13.73 -13.02
N GLY A 87 -21.55 12.98 -13.43
CA GLY A 87 -22.83 12.92 -12.71
C GLY A 87 -23.60 14.25 -12.64
N PHE A 88 -23.62 15.01 -13.75
CA PHE A 88 -24.47 16.21 -13.87
C PHE A 88 -25.95 15.85 -14.04
#